data_AF-A0A2N2HU37-F1
#
_entry.id   AF-A0A2N2HU37-F1
#
_cell.length_a   1.000
_cell.length_b   1.000
_cell.length_c   1.000
_cell.angle_alpha   90.00
_cell.angle_beta   90.00
_cell.angle_gamma   90.00
#
_symmetry.space_group_name_H-M   'P 1'
#
loop_
_entity.id
_entity.type
_entity.pdbx_description
1 polymer ?
#
loop_
_entity_poly.entity_id
_entity_poly.type
_entity_poly.pdbx_seq_one_letter_code
_entity_poly.pdbx_strand_id
1 'polypeptide(L)'
;GIAFVVIVGKRLLPKGAASGTDKNGIESAYEIGSHIFTIEVPSTSTLVGRSLTESRLGSALYLTVVGLQRAGELILSPRAQETLHAGDIIIVHGQSDQVSQFHGSRHLQVEQPGPETAEITGRLGTASVRIGKGSPLIGRSLAESGLRRDHHVHVLALGSPAGECLREVRRHRFEEGDGLVLQGEQKALEDLTETNLVELAEPLTKGPADASVCELLSLCSVRVPEGSVLAGRNLVESRLGNAFGLTVVGLVREGSVTCLPAPEETVQPGDLLVVQGLARDIDVFEGLQDLEISDQSSQLAAELESQQIGMAEVLLSPRTTLAGKTLNDLLFRDHYGLSVLAVLRKGRACRSGLQDMPLQFGDALLVYGPRQSLEAVARDEDFLVLDQEAAQAPRLHKAPLAALIMATVLLSAILGFVPISIAALTGVAAMVVGGCLTMEEAYHSIEWKVIFLIAGMLPLGMAIENTGAAQMGAAALIGMVGDLGPRWVVATLFAVTVLGTQVIPTAALVVLMAPVAL
;
A
#
# COMPACT_ATOMS: atom_id res chain seq x y z
N GLY A 1 30.58 30.14 3.92
CA GLY A 1 30.35 28.80 3.34
C GLY A 1 30.10 27.76 4.42
N ILE A 2 31.14 27.09 4.91
CA ILE A 2 31.03 25.95 5.86
C ILE A 2 30.28 26.31 7.17
N ALA A 3 30.59 27.45 7.80
CA ALA A 3 29.90 27.88 9.01
C ALA A 3 28.38 28.07 8.82
N PHE A 4 27.97 28.54 7.63
CA PHE A 4 26.56 28.65 7.27
C PHE A 4 25.92 27.26 7.13
N VAL A 5 26.56 26.32 6.44
CA VAL A 5 26.04 24.94 6.26
C VAL A 5 25.90 24.21 7.61
N VAL A 6 26.88 24.33 8.50
CA VAL A 6 26.89 23.63 9.79
C VAL A 6 25.88 24.22 10.79
N ILE A 7 25.75 25.55 10.86
CA ILE A 7 24.95 26.23 11.88
C ILE A 7 23.53 26.54 11.40
N VAL A 8 23.41 27.00 10.15
CA VAL A 8 22.15 27.46 9.57
C VAL A 8 21.57 26.42 8.61
N GLY A 9 22.41 25.71 7.86
CA GLY A 9 22.01 24.66 6.92
C GLY A 9 21.23 23.54 7.60
N LYS A 10 21.65 23.07 8.78
CA LYS A 10 20.89 22.08 9.57
C LYS A 10 19.49 22.55 9.98
N ARG A 11 19.26 23.87 10.02
CA ARG A 11 17.98 24.50 10.40
C ARG A 11 17.12 24.90 9.18
N LEU A 12 17.73 25.04 8.01
CA LEU A 12 17.08 25.39 6.73
C LEU A 12 16.82 24.17 5.84
N LEU A 13 17.37 22.99 6.17
CA LEU A 13 16.99 21.74 5.52
C LEU A 13 15.50 21.48 5.82
N PRO A 14 14.63 21.40 4.79
CA PRO A 14 13.25 20.98 4.97
C PRO A 14 13.24 19.63 5.67
N LYS A 15 12.42 19.48 6.71
CA LYS A 15 12.35 18.22 7.48
C LYS A 15 11.89 16.99 6.66
N GLY A 16 11.51 17.15 5.39
CA GLY A 16 11.16 16.05 4.47
C GLY A 16 12.04 15.93 3.23
N ALA A 17 13.14 16.67 3.09
CA ALA A 17 13.97 16.66 1.87
C ALA A 17 15.31 15.94 2.07
N ALA A 18 15.27 14.63 2.31
CA ALA A 18 16.44 13.75 2.13
C ALA A 18 16.10 12.69 1.08
N SER A 19 16.95 12.64 0.03
CA SER A 19 16.79 11.94 -1.25
C SER A 19 15.78 12.58 -2.20
N GLY A 20 16.19 13.70 -2.82
CA GLY A 20 15.55 14.24 -4.00
C GLY A 20 16.12 13.58 -5.26
N THR A 21 15.46 12.53 -5.73
CA THR A 21 15.04 12.39 -7.13
C THR A 21 13.81 11.44 -7.09
N ASP A 22 12.70 11.85 -7.70
CA ASP A 22 11.43 11.12 -7.92
C ASP A 22 10.49 10.68 -6.77
N LYS A 23 10.81 10.84 -5.47
CA LYS A 23 9.83 10.54 -4.40
C LYS A 23 8.52 11.35 -4.48
N ASN A 24 8.62 12.66 -4.70
CA ASN A 24 7.44 13.52 -4.88
C ASN A 24 6.67 13.18 -6.17
N GLY A 25 7.36 12.65 -7.20
CA GLY A 25 6.74 12.23 -8.44
C GLY A 25 5.84 11.02 -8.22
N ILE A 26 6.33 10.01 -7.51
CA ILE A 26 5.58 8.78 -7.18
C ILE A 26 4.39 9.11 -6.27
N GLU A 27 4.59 9.82 -5.17
CA GLU A 27 3.47 10.17 -4.27
C GLU A 27 2.39 11.02 -4.96
N SER A 28 2.77 11.93 -5.86
CA SER A 28 1.82 12.72 -6.65
C SER A 28 1.15 11.92 -7.77
N ALA A 29 1.87 11.02 -8.44
CA ALA A 29 1.34 10.20 -9.53
C ALA A 29 0.35 9.16 -9.02
N TYR A 30 0.53 8.70 -7.78
CA TYR A 30 -0.30 7.71 -7.13
C TYR A 30 -1.27 8.30 -6.09
N GLU A 31 -1.26 9.62 -5.82
CA GLU A 31 -2.11 10.36 -4.86
C GLU A 31 -2.18 9.72 -3.47
N ILE A 32 -1.03 9.34 -2.92
CA ILE A 32 -0.97 8.45 -1.74
C ILE A 32 -1.26 9.20 -0.45
N GLY A 33 -0.80 10.45 -0.35
CA GLY A 33 -0.94 11.26 0.86
C GLY A 33 -2.39 11.58 1.24
N SER A 34 -3.35 11.48 0.31
CA SER A 34 -4.78 11.71 0.59
C SER A 34 -5.54 10.46 1.05
N HIS A 35 -4.88 9.30 1.11
CA HIS A 35 -5.52 8.00 1.37
C HIS A 35 -4.91 7.24 2.56
N ILE A 36 -3.93 7.81 3.26
CA ILE A 36 -3.42 7.24 4.51
C ILE A 36 -4.12 7.91 5.68
N PHE A 37 -4.68 7.09 6.57
CA PHE A 37 -5.31 7.56 7.80
C PHE A 37 -5.13 6.55 8.92
N THR A 38 -5.42 6.97 10.15
CA THR A 38 -5.27 6.16 11.35
C THR A 38 -6.62 5.76 11.90
N ILE A 39 -6.73 4.50 12.29
CA ILE A 39 -7.89 3.93 12.97
C ILE A 39 -7.46 3.56 14.38
N GLU A 40 -8.20 4.02 15.37
CA GLU A 40 -8.00 3.60 16.76
C GLU A 40 -8.92 2.42 17.08
N VAL A 41 -8.37 1.39 17.73
CA VAL A 41 -9.16 0.26 18.24
C VAL A 41 -9.58 0.56 19.67
N PRO A 42 -10.84 0.95 19.94
CA PRO A 42 -11.27 1.26 21.28
C PRO A 42 -11.28 0.01 22.15
N SER A 43 -11.13 0.20 23.47
CA SER A 43 -11.12 -0.91 24.43
C SER A 43 -12.43 -1.69 24.52
N THR A 44 -13.52 -1.13 24.00
CA THR A 44 -14.84 -1.76 23.94
C THR A 44 -15.06 -2.60 22.68
N SER A 45 -14.17 -2.51 21.68
CA SER A 45 -14.33 -3.22 20.42
C SER A 45 -14.13 -4.73 20.61
N THR A 46 -15.00 -5.51 19.99
CA THR A 46 -14.91 -6.99 19.89
C THR A 46 -13.74 -7.47 19.01
N LEU A 47 -13.05 -6.55 18.32
CA LEU A 47 -11.84 -6.84 17.55
C LEU A 47 -10.60 -7.05 18.44
N VAL A 48 -10.66 -6.66 19.71
CA VAL A 48 -9.55 -6.87 20.66
C VAL A 48 -9.31 -8.36 20.87
N GLY A 49 -8.06 -8.79 20.71
CA GLY A 49 -7.64 -10.20 20.80
C GLY A 49 -7.77 -10.99 19.49
N ARG A 50 -8.33 -10.40 18.43
CA ARG A 50 -8.41 -11.01 17.08
C ARG A 50 -7.16 -10.71 16.26
N SER A 51 -6.80 -11.60 15.34
CA SER A 51 -5.74 -11.32 14.36
C SER A 51 -6.20 -10.34 13.26
N LEU A 52 -5.25 -9.72 12.55
CA LEU A 52 -5.55 -8.86 11.39
C LEU A 52 -6.33 -9.58 10.27
N THR A 53 -6.12 -10.88 10.08
CA THR A 53 -6.92 -11.68 9.14
C THR A 53 -8.34 -11.90 9.67
N GLU A 54 -8.47 -12.22 10.96
CA GLU A 54 -9.77 -12.45 11.59
C GLU A 54 -10.62 -11.17 11.69
N SER A 55 -9.99 -10.01 11.86
CA SER A 55 -10.68 -8.71 11.90
C SER A 55 -11.27 -8.30 10.55
N ARG A 56 -10.84 -8.94 9.45
CA ARG A 56 -11.33 -8.70 8.09
C ARG A 56 -11.26 -7.23 7.62
N LEU A 57 -10.42 -6.40 8.23
CA LEU A 57 -10.22 -4.99 7.85
C LEU A 57 -9.89 -4.85 6.35
N GLY A 58 -9.03 -5.72 5.83
CA GLY A 58 -8.67 -5.72 4.40
C GLY A 58 -9.79 -6.22 3.50
N SER A 59 -10.37 -7.38 3.79
CA SER A 59 -11.41 -8.01 2.96
C SER A 59 -12.75 -7.28 3.00
N ALA A 60 -13.11 -6.69 4.14
CA ALA A 60 -14.39 -6.04 4.33
C ALA A 60 -14.37 -4.56 3.93
N LEU A 61 -13.34 -3.81 4.32
CA LEU A 61 -13.26 -2.36 4.12
C LEU A 61 -12.34 -1.95 2.97
N TYR A 62 -11.69 -2.89 2.29
CA TYR A 62 -10.70 -2.64 1.23
C TYR A 62 -9.53 -1.76 1.67
N LEU A 63 -9.12 -1.93 2.93
CA LEU A 63 -8.01 -1.18 3.51
C LEU A 63 -6.73 -2.02 3.49
N THR A 64 -5.63 -1.40 3.11
CA THR A 64 -4.31 -1.99 3.29
C THR A 64 -3.75 -1.52 4.63
N VAL A 65 -3.54 -2.44 5.57
CA VAL A 65 -2.86 -2.11 6.84
C VAL A 65 -1.37 -1.88 6.57
N VAL A 66 -0.89 -0.67 6.80
CA VAL A 66 0.49 -0.24 6.52
C VAL A 66 1.38 -0.42 7.76
N GLY A 67 0.82 -0.11 8.93
CA GLY A 67 1.51 -0.19 10.20
C GLY A 67 0.54 -0.33 11.37
N LEU A 68 1.08 -0.72 12.51
CA LEU A 68 0.37 -0.86 13.77
C LEU A 68 1.23 -0.21 14.85
N GLN A 69 0.71 0.81 15.52
CA GLN A 69 1.38 1.43 16.66
C GLN A 69 0.79 0.91 17.96
N ARG A 70 1.65 0.35 18.80
CA ARG A 70 1.30 -0.21 20.11
C ARG A 70 2.17 0.41 21.18
N ALA A 71 1.55 1.06 22.16
CA ALA A 71 2.25 1.69 23.29
C ALA A 71 3.42 2.62 22.86
N GLY A 72 3.30 3.28 21.71
CA GLY A 72 4.33 4.16 21.15
C GLY A 72 5.37 3.47 20.24
N GLU A 73 5.40 2.14 20.16
CA GLU A 73 6.23 1.41 19.19
C GLU A 73 5.47 1.16 17.89
N LEU A 74 6.11 1.47 16.76
CA LEU A 74 5.55 1.26 15.42
C LEU A 74 6.02 -0.06 14.83
N ILE A 75 5.06 -0.96 14.59
CA ILE A 75 5.24 -2.21 13.86
C ILE A 75 4.87 -1.98 12.40
N LEU A 76 5.82 -2.17 11.50
CA LEU A 76 5.64 -1.92 10.07
C LEU A 76 5.22 -3.19 9.33
N SER A 77 4.30 -3.07 8.37
CA SER A 77 3.76 -4.18 7.60
C SER A 77 3.44 -5.40 8.50
N PRO A 78 2.57 -5.23 9.51
CA PRO A 78 2.25 -6.28 10.46
C PRO A 78 1.72 -7.53 9.74
N ARG A 79 2.17 -8.70 10.20
CA ARG A 79 1.81 -10.00 9.63
C ARG A 79 0.31 -10.25 9.73
N ALA A 80 -0.20 -11.11 8.87
CA ALA A 80 -1.61 -11.50 8.86
C ALA A 80 -2.12 -12.02 10.22
N GLN A 81 -1.26 -12.74 10.98
CA GLN A 81 -1.62 -13.30 12.29
C GLN A 81 -1.41 -12.35 13.47
N GLU A 82 -0.95 -11.10 13.25
CA GLU A 82 -0.73 -10.14 14.35
C GLU A 82 -2.06 -9.82 15.05
N THR A 83 -2.09 -9.94 16.38
CA THR A 83 -3.29 -9.73 17.19
C THR A 83 -3.48 -8.27 17.55
N LEU A 84 -4.70 -7.76 17.40
CA LEU A 84 -5.10 -6.40 17.80
C LEU A 84 -5.30 -6.31 19.31
N HIS A 85 -4.82 -5.23 19.91
CA HIS A 85 -4.99 -4.91 21.33
C HIS A 85 -5.79 -3.61 21.49
N ALA A 86 -6.39 -3.44 22.67
CA ALA A 86 -7.08 -2.21 23.02
C ALA A 86 -6.10 -1.02 23.00
N GLY A 87 -6.49 0.07 22.32
CA GLY A 87 -5.67 1.26 22.16
C GLY A 87 -4.58 1.13 21.08
N ASP A 88 -4.57 0.05 20.30
CA ASP A 88 -3.73 -0.01 19.10
C ASP A 88 -4.19 1.04 18.08
N ILE A 89 -3.23 1.76 17.49
CA ILE A 89 -3.47 2.69 16.38
C ILE A 89 -3.04 1.99 15.10
N ILE A 90 -4.00 1.66 14.26
CA ILE A 90 -3.77 0.99 12.97
C ILE A 90 -3.62 2.07 11.91
N ILE A 91 -2.49 2.04 11.20
CA ILE A 91 -2.26 2.92 10.06
C ILE A 91 -2.69 2.18 8.82
N VAL A 92 -3.65 2.74 8.10
CA VAL A 92 -4.24 2.12 6.92
C VAL A 92 -4.11 3.03 5.71
N HIS A 93 -3.99 2.41 4.54
CA HIS A 93 -4.11 3.05 3.24
C HIS A 93 -5.40 2.57 2.56
N GLY A 94 -6.24 3.52 2.14
CA GLY A 94 -7.50 3.24 1.46
C GLY A 94 -8.38 4.48 1.38
N GLN A 95 -9.64 4.29 1.01
CA GLN A 95 -10.61 5.38 1.02
C GLN A 95 -11.19 5.54 2.42
N SER A 96 -10.92 6.67 3.07
CA SER A 96 -11.48 6.99 4.39
C SER A 96 -13.00 6.98 4.40
N ASP A 97 -13.64 7.33 3.28
CA ASP A 97 -15.09 7.24 3.08
C ASP A 97 -15.64 5.84 3.38
N GLN A 98 -14.89 4.77 3.11
CA GLN A 98 -15.32 3.40 3.41
C GLN A 98 -15.35 3.14 4.91
N VAL A 99 -14.45 3.73 5.69
CA VAL A 99 -14.45 3.58 7.15
C VAL A 99 -15.51 4.47 7.78
N SER A 100 -15.66 5.70 7.30
CA SER A 100 -16.73 6.62 7.71
C SER A 100 -18.12 6.05 7.42
N GLN A 101 -18.23 5.22 6.39
CA GLN A 101 -19.43 4.46 6.03
C GLN A 101 -19.76 3.34 7.03
N PHE A 102 -18.79 2.79 7.74
CA PHE A 102 -19.03 1.74 8.75
C PHE A 102 -18.98 2.27 10.19
N HIS A 103 -18.40 3.45 10.41
CA HIS A 103 -18.22 4.07 11.71
C HIS A 103 -19.54 4.50 12.36
N GLY A 104 -19.80 3.97 13.57
CA GLY A 104 -20.82 4.42 14.50
C GLY A 104 -22.20 3.77 14.31
N SER A 105 -22.97 3.75 15.40
CA SER A 105 -24.37 3.28 15.53
C SER A 105 -25.41 4.06 14.70
N ARG A 106 -24.94 4.87 13.74
CA ARG A 106 -25.76 5.60 12.77
C ARG A 106 -25.97 4.86 11.46
N HIS A 107 -25.24 3.78 11.20
CA HIS A 107 -25.33 3.07 9.92
C HIS A 107 -26.06 1.75 9.99
N LEU A 108 -25.89 0.98 11.07
CA LEU A 108 -26.62 -0.26 11.34
C LEU A 108 -26.83 -0.38 12.85
N GLN A 109 -28.05 -0.67 13.26
CA GLN A 109 -28.39 -0.86 14.67
C GLN A 109 -28.62 -2.34 14.92
N VAL A 110 -27.66 -2.99 15.57
CA VAL A 110 -27.84 -4.37 16.01
C VAL A 110 -28.84 -4.37 17.18
N GLU A 111 -29.98 -5.00 16.95
CA GLU A 111 -31.02 -5.23 17.95
C GLU A 111 -30.91 -6.69 18.44
N GLN A 112 -31.24 -6.90 19.72
CA GLN A 112 -31.40 -8.26 20.21
C GLN A 112 -32.54 -8.96 19.45
N PRO A 113 -32.43 -10.27 19.19
CA PRO A 113 -33.42 -11.01 18.41
C PRO A 113 -34.83 -10.83 18.99
N GLY A 114 -35.69 -10.19 18.22
CA GLY A 114 -37.05 -9.81 18.60
C GLY A 114 -38.10 -10.84 18.17
N PRO A 115 -39.40 -10.54 18.34
CA PRO A 115 -40.49 -11.43 17.93
C PRO A 115 -40.48 -11.70 16.41
N GLU A 116 -40.02 -10.75 15.60
CA GLU A 116 -39.89 -10.89 14.14
C GLU A 116 -38.85 -11.96 13.77
N THR A 117 -37.75 -12.06 14.51
CA THR A 117 -36.75 -13.12 14.35
C THR A 117 -37.35 -14.48 14.63
N ALA A 118 -38.18 -14.60 15.67
CA ALA A 118 -38.86 -15.83 16.04
C ALA A 118 -39.85 -16.28 14.95
N GLU A 119 -40.58 -15.34 14.33
CA GLU A 119 -41.49 -15.61 13.22
C GLU A 119 -40.75 -16.13 11.98
N ILE A 120 -39.61 -15.52 11.63
CA ILE A 120 -38.76 -15.98 10.51
C ILE A 120 -38.21 -17.37 10.78
N THR A 121 -37.68 -17.63 11.98
CA THR A 121 -37.20 -18.97 12.35
C THR A 121 -38.30 -20.02 12.39
N GLY A 122 -39.55 -19.63 12.67
CA GLY A 122 -40.70 -20.53 12.65
C GLY A 122 -41.15 -20.90 11.24
N ARG A 123 -40.92 -20.04 10.25
CA ARG A 123 -41.26 -20.29 8.83
C ARG A 123 -40.16 -21.02 8.06
N LEU A 124 -38.91 -20.88 8.52
CA LEU A 124 -37.74 -21.52 7.90
C LEU A 124 -37.52 -22.92 8.47
N GLY A 125 -37.58 -23.93 7.61
CA GLY A 125 -37.18 -25.30 7.90
C GLY A 125 -35.76 -25.59 7.41
N THR A 126 -35.14 -26.62 7.98
CA THR A 126 -33.87 -27.19 7.48
C THR A 126 -34.09 -28.63 7.03
N ALA A 127 -33.53 -29.01 5.88
CA ALA A 127 -33.59 -30.37 5.36
C ALA A 127 -32.20 -30.83 4.89
N SER A 128 -31.89 -32.11 5.11
CA SER A 128 -30.72 -32.74 4.52
C SER A 128 -31.13 -33.40 3.20
N VAL A 129 -30.40 -33.12 2.13
CA VAL A 129 -30.69 -33.63 0.80
C VAL A 129 -29.42 -34.13 0.12
N ARG A 130 -29.56 -35.05 -0.83
CA ARG A 130 -28.44 -35.53 -1.65
C ARG A 130 -28.69 -35.23 -3.12
N ILE A 131 -27.60 -34.99 -3.85
CA ILE A 131 -27.68 -34.77 -5.30
C ILE A 131 -27.81 -36.13 -6.00
N GLY A 132 -28.98 -36.39 -6.56
CA GLY A 132 -29.32 -37.64 -7.24
C GLY A 132 -28.69 -37.81 -8.63
N LYS A 133 -28.71 -39.04 -9.14
CA LYS A 133 -28.20 -39.42 -10.48
C LYS A 133 -29.03 -38.75 -11.57
N GLY A 134 -28.50 -37.66 -12.15
CA GLY A 134 -29.15 -36.91 -13.23
C GLY A 134 -29.66 -35.51 -12.84
N SER A 135 -29.32 -35.02 -11.64
CA SER A 135 -29.66 -33.65 -11.25
C SER A 135 -29.01 -32.61 -12.19
N PRO A 136 -29.73 -31.56 -12.62
CA PRO A 136 -29.17 -30.48 -13.43
C PRO A 136 -28.18 -29.59 -12.66
N LEU A 137 -27.99 -29.84 -11.36
CA LEU A 137 -27.02 -29.16 -10.51
C LEU A 137 -25.59 -29.69 -10.72
N ILE A 138 -25.42 -30.92 -11.23
CA ILE A 138 -24.10 -31.54 -11.41
C ILE A 138 -23.22 -30.70 -12.33
N GLY A 139 -21.99 -30.41 -11.88
CA GLY A 139 -21.00 -29.60 -12.59
C GLY A 139 -21.18 -28.08 -12.46
N ARG A 140 -22.28 -27.60 -11.85
CA ARG A 140 -22.49 -26.17 -11.56
C ARG A 140 -21.88 -25.80 -10.21
N SER A 141 -21.49 -24.54 -10.06
CA SER A 141 -21.17 -23.98 -8.75
C SER A 141 -22.43 -23.57 -7.97
N LEU A 142 -22.29 -23.32 -6.67
CA LEU A 142 -23.38 -22.79 -5.84
C LEU A 142 -24.02 -21.52 -6.44
N ALA A 143 -23.21 -20.60 -6.99
CA ALA A 143 -23.71 -19.38 -7.61
C ALA A 143 -24.48 -19.63 -8.92
N GLU A 144 -24.07 -20.63 -9.71
CA GLU A 144 -24.70 -21.02 -10.98
C GLU A 144 -25.96 -21.89 -10.78
N SER A 145 -26.15 -22.44 -9.58
CA SER A 145 -27.27 -23.35 -9.26
C SER A 145 -28.64 -22.68 -9.27
N GLY A 146 -28.70 -21.38 -9.00
CA GLY A 146 -29.95 -20.66 -8.85
C GLY A 146 -30.77 -21.03 -7.61
N LEU A 147 -30.30 -21.93 -6.72
CA LEU A 147 -31.08 -22.41 -5.57
C LEU A 147 -31.64 -21.29 -4.70
N ARG A 148 -30.89 -20.20 -4.52
CA ARG A 148 -31.34 -19.05 -3.74
C ARG A 148 -32.25 -18.09 -4.50
N ARG A 149 -31.95 -17.84 -5.77
CA ARG A 149 -32.66 -16.84 -6.59
C ARG A 149 -33.97 -17.38 -7.16
N ASP A 150 -33.93 -18.62 -7.63
CA ASP A 150 -35.00 -19.25 -8.40
C ASP A 150 -35.86 -20.15 -7.51
N HIS A 151 -35.29 -20.69 -6.42
CA HIS A 151 -35.98 -21.63 -5.52
C HIS A 151 -36.09 -21.14 -4.07
N HIS A 152 -35.60 -19.95 -3.72
CA HIS A 152 -35.66 -19.39 -2.35
C HIS A 152 -35.11 -20.32 -1.26
N VAL A 153 -34.07 -21.11 -1.57
CA VAL A 153 -33.41 -22.01 -0.62
C VAL A 153 -31.94 -21.64 -0.45
N HIS A 154 -31.46 -21.66 0.79
CA HIS A 154 -30.08 -21.39 1.15
C HIS A 154 -29.34 -22.67 1.52
N VAL A 155 -28.11 -22.82 1.02
CA VAL A 155 -27.22 -23.93 1.37
C VAL A 155 -26.41 -23.53 2.61
N LEU A 156 -26.62 -24.22 3.73
CA LEU A 156 -25.90 -24.02 4.99
C LEU A 156 -24.57 -24.78 5.02
N ALA A 157 -24.57 -26.01 4.52
CA ALA A 157 -23.39 -26.86 4.45
C ALA A 157 -23.42 -27.74 3.21
N LEU A 158 -22.22 -28.08 2.75
CA LEU A 158 -21.98 -29.02 1.67
C LEU A 158 -20.99 -30.08 2.16
N GLY A 159 -21.42 -31.32 2.10
CA GLY A 159 -20.62 -32.49 2.44
C GLY A 159 -20.29 -33.29 1.19
N SER A 160 -19.05 -33.76 1.10
CA SER A 160 -18.65 -34.75 0.09
C SER A 160 -19.47 -36.06 0.29
N PRO A 161 -19.65 -36.90 -0.74
CA PRO A 161 -20.23 -38.25 -0.59
C PRO A 161 -19.56 -39.13 0.49
N ALA A 162 -18.33 -38.80 0.91
CA ALA A 162 -17.63 -39.45 2.02
C ALA A 162 -18.01 -38.94 3.43
N GLY A 163 -18.88 -37.94 3.54
CA GLY A 163 -19.34 -37.36 4.82
C GLY A 163 -18.47 -36.24 5.39
N GLU A 164 -17.47 -35.75 4.65
CA GLU A 164 -16.63 -34.63 5.08
C GLU A 164 -17.25 -33.28 4.68
N CYS A 165 -17.34 -32.34 5.61
CA CYS A 165 -17.76 -30.96 5.34
C CYS A 165 -16.69 -30.23 4.52
N LEU A 166 -17.09 -29.72 3.34
CA LEU A 166 -16.20 -29.00 2.44
C LEU A 166 -16.04 -27.54 2.90
N ARG A 167 -14.78 -27.09 3.09
CA ARG A 167 -14.45 -25.74 3.57
C ARG A 167 -14.65 -24.65 2.51
N GLU A 168 -14.64 -24.98 1.21
CA GLU A 168 -14.78 -24.05 0.09
C GLU A 168 -16.06 -24.26 -0.72
N VAL A 169 -17.21 -24.17 -0.03
CA VAL A 169 -18.56 -24.42 -0.61
C VAL A 169 -18.86 -23.58 -1.87
N ARG A 170 -18.26 -22.39 -2.00
CA ARG A 170 -18.55 -21.46 -3.12
C ARG A 170 -17.85 -21.80 -4.43
N ARG A 171 -16.66 -22.39 -4.36
CA ARG A 171 -15.85 -22.74 -5.56
C ARG A 171 -16.04 -24.21 -5.96
N HIS A 172 -16.57 -25.03 -5.05
CA HIS A 172 -16.91 -26.41 -5.33
C HIS A 172 -17.98 -26.51 -6.42
N ARG A 173 -17.78 -27.44 -7.36
CA ARG A 173 -18.79 -27.81 -8.36
C ARG A 173 -19.48 -29.05 -7.86
N PHE A 174 -20.81 -29.03 -7.87
CA PHE A 174 -21.60 -30.14 -7.35
C PHE A 174 -21.29 -31.44 -8.08
N GLU A 175 -21.05 -32.50 -7.32
CA GLU A 175 -20.85 -33.86 -7.79
C GLU A 175 -22.04 -34.75 -7.41
N GLU A 176 -22.14 -35.89 -8.09
CA GLU A 176 -23.16 -36.89 -7.77
C GLU A 176 -22.91 -37.45 -6.36
N GLY A 177 -23.96 -37.48 -5.52
CA GLY A 177 -23.85 -37.97 -4.15
C GLY A 177 -23.37 -36.94 -3.12
N ASP A 178 -23.08 -35.70 -3.52
CA ASP A 178 -22.86 -34.60 -2.58
C ASP A 178 -24.09 -34.43 -1.66
N GLY A 179 -23.83 -34.30 -0.36
CA GLY A 179 -24.84 -34.02 0.66
C GLY A 179 -24.96 -32.52 0.89
N LEU A 180 -26.18 -31.99 0.91
CA LEU A 180 -26.47 -30.59 1.12
C LEU A 180 -27.38 -30.43 2.32
N VAL A 181 -27.04 -29.50 3.21
CA VAL A 181 -27.95 -29.02 4.24
C VAL A 181 -28.59 -27.74 3.72
N LEU A 182 -29.88 -27.82 3.45
CA LEU A 182 -30.68 -26.73 2.89
C LEU A 182 -31.54 -26.10 3.97
N GLN A 183 -31.70 -24.78 3.90
CA GLN A 183 -32.63 -24.01 4.71
C GLN A 183 -33.56 -23.23 3.79
N GLY A 184 -34.87 -23.33 4.02
CA GLY A 184 -35.89 -22.77 3.15
C GLY A 184 -37.25 -22.73 3.83
N GLU A 185 -38.21 -22.06 3.21
CA GLU A 185 -39.61 -22.27 3.59
C GLU A 185 -40.01 -23.72 3.27
N GLN A 186 -40.92 -24.29 4.08
CA GLN A 186 -41.32 -25.69 3.92
C GLN A 186 -41.81 -26.01 2.50
N LYS A 187 -42.60 -25.11 1.90
CA LYS A 187 -43.12 -25.26 0.54
C LYS A 187 -42.00 -25.26 -0.52
N ALA A 188 -41.00 -24.39 -0.37
CA ALA A 188 -39.87 -24.32 -1.29
C ALA A 188 -38.98 -25.57 -1.23
N LEU A 189 -38.81 -26.15 -0.04
CA LEU A 189 -38.09 -27.41 0.15
C LEU A 189 -38.83 -28.60 -0.50
N GLU A 190 -40.17 -28.61 -0.43
CA GLU A 190 -41.01 -29.62 -1.09
C GLU A 190 -40.92 -29.50 -2.63
N ASP A 191 -40.99 -28.28 -3.17
CA ASP A 191 -40.89 -27.99 -4.62
C ASP A 191 -39.56 -28.47 -5.23
N LEU A 192 -38.45 -28.41 -4.48
CA LEU A 192 -37.14 -28.91 -4.92
C LEU A 192 -37.11 -30.42 -5.16
N THR A 193 -37.93 -31.17 -4.42
CA THR A 193 -38.05 -32.61 -4.63
C THR A 193 -38.98 -32.99 -5.75
N GLU A 194 -40.05 -32.24 -5.97
CA GLU A 194 -40.95 -32.47 -7.11
C GLU A 194 -40.26 -32.20 -8.45
N THR A 195 -39.33 -31.24 -8.48
CA THR A 195 -38.53 -30.89 -9.66
C THR A 195 -37.32 -31.81 -9.89
N ASN A 196 -37.14 -32.83 -9.05
CA ASN A 196 -36.05 -33.82 -9.13
C ASN A 196 -34.64 -33.17 -9.11
N LEU A 197 -34.51 -32.00 -8.47
CA LEU A 197 -33.24 -31.30 -8.30
C LEU A 197 -32.36 -32.00 -7.25
N VAL A 198 -32.99 -32.57 -6.22
CA VAL A 198 -32.35 -33.25 -5.10
C VAL A 198 -33.21 -34.41 -4.61
N GLU A 199 -32.57 -35.46 -4.09
CA GLU A 199 -33.22 -36.57 -3.41
C GLU A 199 -33.26 -36.25 -1.91
N LEU A 200 -34.47 -36.13 -1.33
CA LEU A 200 -34.64 -35.86 0.11
C LEU A 200 -34.05 -37.01 0.94
N ALA A 201 -33.10 -36.66 1.82
CA ALA A 201 -32.54 -37.56 2.81
C ALA A 201 -33.00 -37.09 4.19
N GLU A 202 -34.28 -37.36 4.49
CA GLU A 202 -34.95 -37.11 5.78
C GLU A 202 -35.13 -35.62 6.18
N PRO A 203 -36.35 -35.20 6.63
CA PRO A 203 -36.51 -33.93 7.31
C PRO A 203 -35.71 -33.96 8.62
N LEU A 204 -34.80 -33.00 8.81
CA LEU A 204 -33.89 -32.95 9.96
C LEU A 204 -34.70 -32.82 11.26
N THR A 205 -35.00 -33.97 11.86
CA THR A 205 -35.43 -34.08 13.25
C THR A 205 -34.32 -34.81 14.00
N LYS A 206 -33.27 -34.06 14.36
CA LYS A 206 -32.19 -34.44 15.30
C LYS A 206 -31.40 -35.70 14.93
N GLY A 207 -30.47 -35.59 13.98
CA GLY A 207 -29.31 -36.48 13.83
C GLY A 207 -28.02 -35.82 14.37
N PRO A 208 -27.07 -36.59 14.95
CA PRO A 208 -25.95 -36.04 15.75
C PRO A 208 -24.76 -35.47 14.96
N ALA A 209 -24.62 -35.76 13.65
CA ALA A 209 -23.49 -35.24 12.85
C ALA A 209 -23.81 -33.88 12.19
N ASP A 210 -25.05 -33.69 11.73
CA ASP A 210 -25.50 -32.51 10.98
C ASP A 210 -26.03 -31.37 11.87
N ALA A 211 -26.41 -31.67 13.12
CA ALA A 211 -26.82 -30.66 14.11
C ALA A 211 -25.69 -29.70 14.51
N SER A 212 -24.43 -30.14 14.38
CA SER A 212 -23.23 -29.39 14.77
C SER A 212 -23.04 -28.08 14.00
N VAL A 213 -23.48 -28.01 12.74
CA VAL A 213 -23.32 -26.81 11.89
C VAL A 213 -24.42 -25.78 12.20
N CYS A 214 -25.66 -26.25 12.41
CA CYS A 214 -26.78 -25.37 12.76
C CYS A 214 -26.67 -24.78 14.17
N GLU A 215 -26.08 -25.49 15.15
CA GLU A 215 -25.88 -24.98 16.52
C GLU A 215 -24.84 -23.85 16.62
N LEU A 216 -23.97 -23.68 15.62
CA LEU A 216 -22.93 -22.65 15.61
C LEU A 216 -23.37 -21.33 14.93
N LEU A 217 -24.51 -21.35 14.23
CA LEU A 217 -25.03 -20.19 13.51
C LEU A 217 -25.94 -19.37 14.43
N SER A 218 -25.50 -18.17 14.75
CA SER A 218 -26.26 -17.20 15.52
C SER A 218 -27.06 -16.28 14.59
N LEU A 219 -28.21 -15.83 15.10
CA LEU A 219 -29.07 -14.87 14.43
C LEU A 219 -28.92 -13.51 15.09
N CYS A 220 -28.84 -12.49 14.26
CA CYS A 220 -28.73 -11.10 14.68
C CYS A 220 -29.72 -10.27 13.86
N SER A 221 -30.43 -9.36 14.52
CA SER A 221 -31.33 -8.43 13.86
C SER A 221 -30.61 -7.11 13.66
N VAL A 222 -30.61 -6.60 12.44
CA VAL A 222 -29.88 -5.38 12.07
C VAL A 222 -30.87 -4.41 11.44
N ARG A 223 -31.16 -3.31 12.12
CA ARG A 223 -31.99 -2.24 11.57
C ARG A 223 -31.16 -1.30 10.71
N VAL A 224 -31.70 -0.93 9.55
CA VAL A 224 -31.07 -0.05 8.57
C VAL A 224 -31.61 1.39 8.76
N PRO A 225 -30.89 2.30 9.44
CA PRO A 225 -31.28 3.71 9.59
C PRO A 225 -31.25 4.52 8.29
N GLU A 226 -31.89 5.69 8.31
CA GLU A 226 -31.80 6.69 7.22
C GLU A 226 -30.34 7.18 7.06
N GLY A 227 -29.78 6.98 5.86
CA GLY A 227 -28.37 7.30 5.57
C GLY A 227 -27.40 6.12 5.64
N SER A 228 -27.89 4.91 5.96
CA SER A 228 -27.09 3.68 5.94
C SER A 228 -26.50 3.40 4.55
N VAL A 229 -25.28 2.86 4.53
CA VAL A 229 -24.58 2.39 3.31
C VAL A 229 -25.34 1.30 2.57
N LEU A 230 -26.16 0.55 3.30
CA LEU A 230 -26.98 -0.52 2.73
C LEU A 230 -28.21 0.04 2.02
N ALA A 231 -28.67 1.24 2.38
CA ALA A 231 -29.87 1.82 1.79
C ALA A 231 -29.68 2.08 0.28
N GLY A 232 -30.60 1.56 -0.52
CA GLY A 232 -30.58 1.67 -1.98
C GLY A 232 -29.65 0.69 -2.69
N ARG A 233 -28.94 -0.19 -1.97
CA ARG A 233 -28.12 -1.26 -2.55
C ARG A 233 -28.84 -2.60 -2.49
N ASN A 234 -28.55 -3.48 -3.44
CA ASN A 234 -29.03 -4.86 -3.36
C ASN A 234 -28.20 -5.70 -2.37
N LEU A 235 -28.72 -6.86 -1.97
CA LEU A 235 -28.05 -7.75 -1.02
C LEU A 235 -26.68 -8.24 -1.50
N VAL A 236 -26.44 -8.36 -2.81
CA VAL A 236 -25.11 -8.69 -3.35
C VAL A 236 -24.12 -7.53 -3.19
N GLU A 237 -24.54 -6.33 -3.53
CA GLU A 237 -23.78 -5.08 -3.42
C GLU A 237 -23.52 -4.67 -1.96
N SER A 238 -24.40 -5.10 -1.03
CA SER A 238 -24.23 -4.92 0.41
C SER A 238 -22.96 -5.61 0.95
N ARG A 239 -22.47 -6.64 0.25
CA ARG A 239 -21.32 -7.48 0.61
C ARG A 239 -21.42 -8.19 1.98
N LEU A 240 -22.56 -8.17 2.66
CA LEU A 240 -22.76 -8.87 3.94
C LEU A 240 -22.32 -10.34 3.87
N GLY A 241 -22.67 -11.04 2.79
CA GLY A 241 -22.27 -12.43 2.58
C GLY A 241 -20.81 -12.63 2.18
N ASN A 242 -20.22 -11.75 1.36
CA ASN A 242 -18.87 -11.97 0.83
C ASN A 242 -17.77 -11.47 1.77
N ALA A 243 -17.99 -10.31 2.40
CA ALA A 243 -17.04 -9.69 3.31
C ALA A 243 -17.15 -10.25 4.73
N PHE A 244 -18.37 -10.45 5.22
CA PHE A 244 -18.62 -10.81 6.62
C PHE A 244 -19.06 -12.25 6.81
N GLY A 245 -19.37 -12.99 5.74
CA GLY A 245 -19.90 -14.35 5.86
C GLY A 245 -21.30 -14.39 6.47
N LEU A 246 -22.01 -13.26 6.46
CA LEU A 246 -23.36 -13.12 7.01
C LEU A 246 -24.39 -13.33 5.90
N THR A 247 -25.34 -14.21 6.14
CA THR A 247 -26.47 -14.44 5.25
C THR A 247 -27.71 -13.72 5.76
N VAL A 248 -28.33 -12.89 4.94
CA VAL A 248 -29.67 -12.37 5.24
C VAL A 248 -30.69 -13.50 5.09
N VAL A 249 -31.34 -13.90 6.17
CA VAL A 249 -32.38 -14.94 6.20
C VAL A 249 -33.79 -14.37 6.24
N GLY A 250 -33.94 -13.10 6.61
CA GLY A 250 -35.22 -12.41 6.54
C GLY A 250 -35.07 -10.91 6.40
N LEU A 251 -36.08 -10.29 5.81
CA LEU A 251 -36.22 -8.85 5.65
C LEU A 251 -37.62 -8.45 6.11
N VAL A 252 -37.70 -7.49 7.03
CA VAL A 252 -38.97 -6.94 7.51
C VAL A 252 -39.09 -5.50 7.07
N ARG A 253 -40.14 -5.22 6.29
CA ARG A 253 -40.47 -3.90 5.74
C ARG A 253 -41.92 -3.57 6.01
N GLU A 254 -42.18 -2.47 6.72
CA GLU A 254 -43.54 -2.01 7.05
C GLU A 254 -44.45 -3.10 7.66
N GLY A 255 -43.88 -4.05 8.41
CA GLY A 255 -44.59 -5.17 9.02
C GLY A 255 -44.80 -6.40 8.12
N SER A 256 -44.35 -6.36 6.87
CA SER A 256 -44.27 -7.53 5.98
C SER A 256 -42.94 -8.25 6.17
N VAL A 257 -43.00 -9.54 6.51
CA VAL A 257 -41.84 -10.41 6.68
C VAL A 257 -41.59 -11.21 5.40
N THR A 258 -40.45 -10.98 4.76
CA THR A 258 -39.96 -11.75 3.62
C THR A 258 -38.87 -12.70 4.09
N CYS A 259 -39.10 -14.01 3.96
CA CYS A 259 -38.08 -15.03 4.26
C CYS A 259 -37.18 -15.22 3.04
N LEU A 260 -35.88 -15.41 3.29
CA LEU A 260 -34.85 -15.64 2.26
C LEU A 260 -34.99 -14.72 1.04
N PRO A 261 -34.81 -13.39 1.23
CA PRO A 261 -34.90 -12.44 0.13
C PRO A 261 -33.93 -12.79 -0.99
N ALA A 262 -34.35 -12.52 -2.22
CA ALA A 262 -33.55 -12.72 -3.40
C ALA A 262 -32.25 -11.89 -3.32
N PRO A 263 -31.12 -12.37 -3.87
CA PRO A 263 -29.86 -11.63 -3.84
C PRO A 263 -29.95 -10.21 -4.44
N GLU A 264 -30.87 -10.01 -5.39
CA GLU A 264 -31.12 -8.75 -6.08
C GLU A 264 -32.08 -7.82 -5.33
N GLU A 265 -32.65 -8.24 -4.20
CA GLU A 265 -33.56 -7.41 -3.39
C GLU A 265 -32.82 -6.17 -2.86
N THR A 266 -33.40 -5.00 -3.09
CA THR A 266 -32.84 -3.71 -2.65
C THR A 266 -33.27 -3.41 -1.22
N VAL A 267 -32.29 -3.10 -0.37
CA VAL A 267 -32.51 -2.70 1.02
C VAL A 267 -32.95 -1.24 1.06
N GLN A 268 -33.96 -0.93 1.87
CA GLN A 268 -34.52 0.41 2.06
C GLN A 268 -34.22 0.94 3.48
N PRO A 269 -34.16 2.27 3.65
CA PRO A 269 -34.14 2.86 5.00
C PRO A 269 -35.35 2.39 5.82
N GLY A 270 -35.11 2.01 7.06
CA GLY A 270 -36.10 1.50 8.00
C GLY A 270 -36.25 -0.03 8.01
N ASP A 271 -35.69 -0.73 7.02
CA ASP A 271 -35.76 -2.20 6.96
C ASP A 271 -35.07 -2.84 8.19
N LEU A 272 -35.65 -3.93 8.70
CA LEU A 272 -35.00 -4.82 9.65
C LEU A 272 -34.50 -6.06 8.91
N LEU A 273 -33.18 -6.22 8.86
CA LEU A 273 -32.53 -7.39 8.27
C LEU A 273 -32.23 -8.40 9.36
N VAL A 274 -32.74 -9.61 9.23
CA VAL A 274 -32.33 -10.73 10.06
C VAL A 274 -31.18 -11.44 9.37
N VAL A 275 -29.99 -11.33 9.94
CA VAL A 275 -28.77 -11.96 9.44
C VAL A 275 -28.43 -13.19 10.28
N GLN A 276 -27.92 -14.21 9.60
CA GLN A 276 -27.43 -15.45 10.17
C GLN A 276 -25.95 -15.61 9.83
N GLY A 277 -25.14 -15.97 10.82
CA GLY A 277 -23.72 -16.21 10.62
C GLY A 277 -23.11 -16.89 11.82
N LEU A 278 -21.82 -17.18 11.78
CA LEU A 278 -21.13 -17.70 12.96
C LEU A 278 -21.03 -16.59 14.01
N ALA A 279 -21.11 -16.93 15.30
CA ALA A 279 -21.00 -15.95 16.39
C ALA A 279 -19.76 -15.04 16.23
N ARG A 280 -18.61 -15.63 15.87
CA ARG A 280 -17.35 -14.90 15.58
C ARG A 280 -17.46 -13.88 14.45
N ASP A 281 -18.27 -14.15 13.44
CA ASP A 281 -18.42 -13.29 12.26
C ASP A 281 -19.32 -12.10 12.57
N ILE A 282 -20.32 -12.31 13.42
CA ILE A 282 -21.19 -11.26 13.97
C ILE A 282 -20.36 -10.35 14.89
N ASP A 283 -19.54 -10.92 15.78
CA ASP A 283 -18.64 -10.13 16.64
C ASP A 283 -17.75 -9.22 15.80
N VAL A 284 -17.11 -9.75 14.75
CA VAL A 284 -16.23 -8.96 13.86
C VAL A 284 -17.02 -7.86 13.15
N PHE A 285 -18.24 -8.15 12.71
CA PHE A 285 -19.11 -7.16 12.09
C PHE A 285 -19.53 -6.03 13.04
N GLU A 286 -19.79 -6.33 14.31
CA GLU A 286 -20.03 -5.31 15.34
C GLU A 286 -18.76 -4.50 15.62
N GLY A 287 -17.63 -5.17 15.81
CA GLY A 287 -16.38 -4.50 16.17
C GLY A 287 -15.82 -3.58 15.08
N LEU A 288 -16.13 -3.86 13.81
CA LEU A 288 -15.81 -2.97 12.69
C LEU A 288 -16.64 -1.67 12.70
N GLN A 289 -17.81 -1.65 13.35
CA GLN A 289 -18.62 -0.44 13.52
C GLN A 289 -18.12 0.46 14.65
N ASP A 290 -17.40 -0.12 15.62
CA ASP A 290 -16.79 0.61 16.73
C ASP A 290 -15.49 1.34 16.37
N LEU A 291 -14.95 1.11 15.17
CA LEU A 291 -13.67 1.68 14.76
C LEU A 291 -13.77 3.20 14.61
N GLU A 292 -12.86 3.92 15.28
CA GLU A 292 -12.79 5.38 15.22
C GLU A 292 -11.70 5.86 14.26
N ILE A 293 -12.05 6.78 13.34
CA ILE A 293 -11.05 7.44 12.49
C ILE A 293 -10.45 8.59 13.30
N SER A 294 -9.15 8.53 13.52
CA SER A 294 -8.41 9.57 14.22
C SER A 294 -7.75 10.53 13.21
N ASP A 295 -7.86 11.84 13.44
CA ASP A 295 -7.27 12.90 12.61
C ASP A 295 -5.73 13.05 12.79
N GLN A 296 -5.09 12.11 13.49
CA GLN A 296 -3.62 12.10 13.71
C GLN A 296 -2.81 11.71 12.45
N SER A 297 -3.40 11.81 11.26
CA SER A 297 -2.79 11.47 9.97
C SER A 297 -1.50 12.23 9.69
N SER A 298 -1.40 13.51 10.09
CA SER A 298 -0.26 14.36 9.72
C SER A 298 1.04 14.08 10.47
N GLN A 299 0.99 13.59 11.71
CA GLN A 299 2.20 13.32 12.52
C GLN A 299 2.74 11.90 12.28
N LEU A 300 1.85 10.91 12.15
CA LEU A 300 2.26 9.53 11.87
C LEU A 300 2.70 9.32 10.42
N ALA A 301 2.12 10.02 9.44
CA ALA A 301 2.65 10.02 8.07
C ALA A 301 4.11 10.51 8.04
N ALA A 302 4.46 11.50 8.87
CA ALA A 302 5.83 11.99 9.00
C ALA A 302 6.77 11.01 9.75
N GLU A 303 6.26 10.16 10.65
CA GLU A 303 7.03 9.06 11.26
C GLU A 303 7.20 7.87 10.31
N LEU A 304 6.21 7.63 9.44
CA LEU A 304 6.25 6.67 8.34
C LEU A 304 7.22 7.08 7.21
N GLU A 305 7.58 8.36 7.13
CA GLU A 305 8.68 8.90 6.31
C GLU A 305 10.07 8.72 6.95
N SER A 306 10.17 8.06 8.11
CA SER A 306 11.46 7.83 8.77
C SER A 306 12.44 7.04 7.86
N GLN A 307 13.74 7.28 8.06
CA GLN A 307 14.82 6.85 7.18
C GLN A 307 14.94 5.32 6.94
N GLN A 308 14.20 4.51 7.70
CA GLN A 308 14.22 3.04 7.65
C GLN A 308 13.12 2.46 6.75
N ILE A 309 12.12 3.27 6.39
CA ILE A 309 10.96 2.84 5.61
C ILE A 309 11.09 3.41 4.21
N GLY A 310 10.84 2.55 3.24
CA GLY A 310 10.96 2.89 1.85
C GLY A 310 9.66 2.64 1.12
N MET A 311 9.59 3.27 -0.03
CA MET A 311 8.54 3.07 -0.99
C MET A 311 9.22 2.86 -2.34
N ALA A 312 8.78 1.87 -3.09
CA ALA A 312 9.35 1.56 -4.40
C ALA A 312 8.27 1.11 -5.38
N GLU A 313 8.49 1.42 -6.66
CA GLU A 313 7.70 0.85 -7.75
C GLU A 313 8.41 -0.38 -8.31
N VAL A 314 7.69 -1.48 -8.36
CA VAL A 314 8.21 -2.79 -8.72
C VAL A 314 7.35 -3.38 -9.82
N LEU A 315 7.94 -3.59 -10.99
CA LEU A 315 7.27 -4.15 -12.14
C LEU A 315 7.38 -5.67 -12.13
N LEU A 316 6.29 -6.36 -12.48
CA LEU A 316 6.31 -7.82 -12.62
C LEU A 316 7.13 -8.23 -13.85
N SER A 317 8.16 -9.05 -13.63
CA SER A 317 9.05 -9.55 -14.69
C SER A 317 8.25 -10.33 -15.74
N PRO A 318 8.58 -10.25 -17.05
CA PRO A 318 7.94 -11.08 -18.08
C PRO A 318 8.09 -12.60 -17.85
N ARG A 319 9.03 -13.00 -16.98
CA ARG A 319 9.28 -14.41 -16.61
C ARG A 319 8.63 -14.79 -15.28
N THR A 320 7.82 -13.91 -14.70
CA THR A 320 7.29 -14.13 -13.35
C THR A 320 6.36 -15.33 -13.25
N THR A 321 6.46 -16.07 -12.14
CA THR A 321 5.53 -17.16 -11.79
C THR A 321 4.28 -16.68 -11.04
N LEU A 322 4.19 -15.36 -10.80
CA LEU A 322 3.15 -14.71 -10.00
C LEU A 322 1.94 -14.26 -10.84
N ALA A 323 2.07 -14.26 -12.17
CA ALA A 323 0.98 -13.87 -13.07
C ALA A 323 -0.23 -14.82 -12.92
N GLY A 324 -1.43 -14.24 -12.83
CA GLY A 324 -2.70 -14.95 -12.64
C GLY A 324 -3.05 -15.27 -11.19
N LYS A 325 -2.12 -15.11 -10.24
CA LYS A 325 -2.38 -15.28 -8.80
C LYS A 325 -2.78 -13.95 -8.17
N THR A 326 -3.52 -14.01 -7.07
CA THR A 326 -3.86 -12.81 -6.28
C THR A 326 -2.80 -12.54 -5.21
N LEU A 327 -2.73 -11.31 -4.68
CA LEU A 327 -1.83 -11.00 -3.58
C LEU A 327 -2.12 -11.83 -2.32
N ASN A 328 -3.40 -12.21 -2.13
CA ASN A 328 -3.84 -13.06 -1.03
C ASN A 328 -3.37 -14.51 -1.22
N ASP A 329 -3.52 -15.09 -2.42
CA ASP A 329 -3.04 -16.45 -2.73
C ASP A 329 -1.51 -16.57 -2.55
N LEU A 330 -0.80 -15.48 -2.80
CA LEU A 330 0.67 -15.40 -2.69
C LEU A 330 1.15 -15.14 -1.27
N LEU A 331 0.26 -14.81 -0.33
CA LEU A 331 0.62 -14.31 1.00
C LEU A 331 1.73 -13.26 0.91
N PHE A 332 1.60 -12.32 -0.04
CA PHE A 332 2.69 -11.44 -0.48
C PHE A 332 3.36 -10.71 0.70
N ARG A 333 2.55 -10.28 1.68
CA ARG A 333 3.05 -9.63 2.89
C ARG A 333 3.89 -10.56 3.77
N ASP A 334 3.45 -11.79 4.00
CA ASP A 334 4.16 -12.71 4.88
C ASP A 334 5.44 -13.23 4.21
N HIS A 335 5.44 -13.39 2.88
CA HIS A 335 6.60 -13.86 2.12
C HIS A 335 7.66 -12.75 1.95
N TYR A 336 7.26 -11.55 1.51
CA TYR A 336 8.20 -10.47 1.18
C TYR A 336 8.35 -9.41 2.27
N GLY A 337 7.47 -9.37 3.27
CA GLY A 337 7.48 -8.34 4.32
C GLY A 337 7.08 -6.96 3.81
N LEU A 338 6.36 -6.88 2.68
CA LEU A 338 5.95 -5.65 2.02
C LEU A 338 4.43 -5.56 1.89
N SER A 339 3.92 -4.34 1.95
CA SER A 339 2.51 -4.04 1.70
C SER A 339 2.35 -3.37 0.34
N VAL A 340 1.40 -3.85 -0.46
CA VAL A 340 1.07 -3.25 -1.76
C VAL A 340 0.04 -2.14 -1.55
N LEU A 341 0.39 -0.91 -1.90
CA LEU A 341 -0.48 0.26 -1.78
C LEU A 341 -1.33 0.49 -3.03
N ALA A 342 -0.77 0.18 -4.21
CA ALA A 342 -1.47 0.32 -5.48
C ALA A 342 -0.93 -0.65 -6.54
N VAL A 343 -1.77 -0.95 -7.52
CA VAL A 343 -1.40 -1.69 -8.74
C VAL A 343 -1.66 -0.79 -9.93
N LEU A 344 -0.62 -0.41 -10.67
CA LEU A 344 -0.73 0.33 -11.92
C LEU A 344 -0.91 -0.66 -13.08
N ARG A 345 -2.09 -0.60 -13.72
CA ARG A 345 -2.41 -1.41 -14.89
C ARG A 345 -2.82 -0.51 -16.05
N LYS A 346 -2.11 -0.61 -17.17
CA LYS A 346 -2.40 0.17 -18.40
C LYS A 346 -2.53 1.69 -18.13
N GLY A 347 -1.70 2.23 -17.23
CA GLY A 347 -1.71 3.64 -16.85
C GLY A 347 -2.82 4.06 -15.88
N ARG A 348 -3.55 3.11 -15.26
CA ARG A 348 -4.53 3.39 -14.20
C ARG A 348 -4.09 2.77 -12.89
N ALA A 349 -4.02 3.56 -11.83
CA ALA A 349 -3.69 3.10 -10.48
C ALA A 349 -4.94 2.52 -9.81
N CYS A 350 -4.97 1.21 -9.59
CA CYS A 350 -5.95 0.53 -8.76
C CYS A 350 -5.49 0.59 -7.30
N ARG A 351 -6.37 1.03 -6.39
CA ARG A 351 -6.06 1.23 -4.95
C ARG A 351 -6.97 0.42 -4.01
N SER A 352 -8.11 -0.05 -4.50
CA SER A 352 -9.07 -0.85 -3.74
C SER A 352 -9.12 -2.28 -4.26
N GLY A 353 -9.42 -3.24 -3.38
CA GLY A 353 -9.57 -4.65 -3.79
C GLY A 353 -8.28 -5.33 -4.23
N LEU A 354 -7.10 -4.79 -3.86
CA LEU A 354 -5.81 -5.27 -4.36
C LEU A 354 -5.54 -6.73 -3.96
N GLN A 355 -6.04 -7.17 -2.80
CA GLN A 355 -5.80 -8.52 -2.29
C GLN A 355 -6.42 -9.63 -3.16
N ASP A 356 -7.58 -9.37 -3.77
CA ASP A 356 -8.34 -10.33 -4.58
C ASP A 356 -8.12 -10.14 -6.08
N MET A 357 -7.33 -9.14 -6.45
CA MET A 357 -7.07 -8.79 -7.84
C MET A 357 -5.99 -9.73 -8.41
N PRO A 358 -6.27 -10.49 -9.49
CA PRO A 358 -5.26 -11.33 -10.10
C PRO A 358 -4.22 -10.44 -10.81
N LEU A 359 -2.95 -10.70 -10.53
CA LEU A 359 -1.82 -9.98 -11.10
C LEU A 359 -1.65 -10.32 -12.59
N GLN A 360 -1.30 -9.32 -13.41
CA GLN A 360 -1.08 -9.46 -14.85
C GLN A 360 0.33 -9.03 -15.23
N PHE A 361 0.82 -9.59 -16.34
CA PHE A 361 2.08 -9.15 -16.93
C PHE A 361 2.02 -7.66 -17.29
N GLY A 362 3.06 -6.92 -16.91
CA GLY A 362 3.14 -5.47 -17.12
C GLY A 362 2.40 -4.64 -16.08
N ASP A 363 1.84 -5.25 -15.04
CA ASP A 363 1.41 -4.52 -13.84
C ASP A 363 2.65 -3.99 -13.10
N ALA A 364 2.58 -2.74 -12.65
CA ALA A 364 3.54 -2.19 -11.70
C ALA A 364 2.90 -2.15 -10.31
N LEU A 365 3.61 -2.70 -9.33
CA LEU A 365 3.20 -2.76 -7.95
C LEU A 365 3.89 -1.65 -7.19
N LEU A 366 3.09 -0.86 -6.50
CA LEU A 366 3.58 0.15 -5.61
C LEU A 366 3.67 -0.44 -4.20
N VAL A 367 4.89 -0.69 -3.74
CA VAL A 367 5.15 -1.39 -2.48
C VAL A 367 5.71 -0.46 -1.43
N TYR A 368 5.32 -0.73 -0.19
CA TYR A 368 5.72 -0.01 0.99
C TYR A 368 6.20 -0.98 2.07
N GLY A 369 7.31 -0.66 2.73
CA GLY A 369 7.81 -1.46 3.83
C GLY A 369 9.26 -1.16 4.21
N PRO A 370 9.86 -2.01 5.06
CA PRO A 370 11.26 -1.87 5.46
C PRO A 370 12.18 -1.90 4.24
N ARG A 371 13.20 -1.02 4.21
CA ARG A 371 14.16 -0.99 3.09
C ARG A 371 14.86 -2.32 2.84
N GLN A 372 15.13 -3.11 3.88
CA GLN A 372 15.73 -4.44 3.76
C GLN A 372 14.85 -5.39 2.92
N SER A 373 13.53 -5.31 3.10
CA SER A 373 12.56 -6.09 2.33
C SER A 373 12.46 -5.61 0.89
N LEU A 374 12.55 -4.30 0.66
CA LEU A 374 12.60 -3.73 -0.69
C LEU A 374 13.87 -4.18 -1.44
N GLU A 375 15.02 -4.19 -0.76
CA GLU A 375 16.27 -4.72 -1.31
C GLU A 375 16.18 -6.23 -1.60
N ALA A 376 15.47 -6.99 -0.78
CA ALA A 376 15.25 -8.42 -1.02
C ALA A 376 14.41 -8.64 -2.29
N VAL A 377 13.31 -7.90 -2.44
CA VAL A 377 12.48 -7.93 -3.66
C VAL A 377 13.25 -7.43 -4.89
N ALA A 378 14.17 -6.47 -4.72
CA ALA A 378 15.02 -6.00 -5.81
C ALA A 378 15.99 -7.06 -6.35
N ARG A 379 16.28 -8.12 -5.57
CA ARG A 379 17.15 -9.23 -5.97
C ARG A 379 16.38 -10.43 -6.50
N ASP A 380 15.07 -10.43 -6.40
CA ASP A 380 14.21 -11.51 -6.85
C ASP A 380 13.97 -11.43 -8.38
N GLU A 381 14.02 -12.56 -9.07
CA GLU A 381 13.86 -12.64 -10.53
C GLU A 381 12.40 -12.43 -11.00
N ASP A 382 11.44 -12.60 -10.09
CA ASP A 382 10.02 -12.36 -10.36
C ASP A 382 9.70 -10.85 -10.51
N PHE A 383 10.62 -9.97 -10.10
CA PHE A 383 10.41 -8.52 -10.02
C PHE A 383 11.50 -7.71 -10.72
N LEU A 384 11.11 -6.55 -11.23
CA LEU A 384 12.01 -5.54 -11.81
C LEU A 384 11.75 -4.21 -11.10
N VAL A 385 12.67 -3.80 -10.23
CA VAL A 385 12.55 -2.52 -9.52
C VAL A 385 12.93 -1.38 -10.48
N LEU A 386 12.00 -0.46 -10.72
CA LEU A 386 12.20 0.63 -11.66
C LEU A 386 13.12 1.73 -11.11
N ASP A 387 13.20 1.87 -9.79
CA ASP A 387 14.02 2.85 -9.09
C ASP A 387 14.97 2.18 -8.08
N GLN A 388 16.19 1.85 -8.53
CA GLN A 388 17.23 1.24 -7.67
C GLN A 388 17.86 2.26 -6.70
N GLU A 389 17.75 3.56 -6.97
CA GLU A 389 18.34 4.62 -6.14
C GLU A 389 17.46 4.93 -4.91
N ALA A 390 16.13 4.82 -5.02
CA ALA A 390 15.22 4.92 -3.87
C ALA A 390 15.39 3.78 -2.85
N ALA A 391 15.80 2.60 -3.33
CA ALA A 391 16.00 1.39 -2.51
C ALA A 391 17.28 1.43 -1.67
N GLN A 392 18.36 2.06 -2.15
CA GLN A 392 19.64 2.10 -1.43
C GLN A 392 19.65 3.19 -0.35
N ALA A 393 19.76 2.78 0.92
CA ALA A 393 19.86 3.72 2.03
C ALA A 393 21.21 4.48 2.02
N PRO A 394 21.22 5.82 2.19
CA PRO A 394 22.45 6.56 2.45
C PRO A 394 23.17 5.97 3.67
N ARG A 395 24.47 5.69 3.56
CA ARG A 395 25.27 5.04 4.62
C ARG A 395 25.62 6.03 5.75
N LEU A 396 24.61 6.43 6.52
CA LEU A 396 24.74 7.47 7.57
C LEU A 396 25.71 7.10 8.69
N HIS A 397 25.92 5.82 8.96
CA HIS A 397 26.92 5.37 9.94
C HIS A 397 28.35 5.80 9.58
N LYS A 398 28.65 6.02 8.29
CA LYS A 398 29.95 6.50 7.80
C LYS A 398 30.01 8.02 7.57
N ALA A 399 28.89 8.72 7.75
CA ALA A 399 28.83 10.18 7.65
C ALA A 399 29.82 10.93 8.57
N PRO A 400 30.04 10.56 9.85
CA PRO A 400 31.02 11.27 10.68
C PRO A 400 32.45 11.08 10.18
N LEU A 401 32.80 9.91 9.66
CA LEU A 401 34.11 9.64 9.07
C LEU A 401 34.31 10.46 7.79
N ALA A 402 33.32 10.48 6.90
CA ALA A 402 33.36 11.29 5.68
C ALA A 402 33.48 12.80 5.99
N ALA A 403 32.75 13.29 6.99
CA ALA A 403 32.82 14.68 7.44
C ALA A 403 34.21 15.02 8.01
N LEU A 404 34.81 14.09 8.78
CA LEU A 404 36.17 14.27 9.32
C LEU A 404 37.23 14.31 8.20
N ILE A 405 37.12 13.43 7.20
CA ILE A 405 38.02 13.44 6.03
C ILE A 405 37.86 14.78 5.29
N MET A 406 36.63 15.21 5.00
CA MET A 406 36.36 16.47 4.31
C MET A 406 36.91 17.68 5.10
N ALA A 407 36.70 17.72 6.41
CA ALA A 407 37.23 18.78 7.27
C ALA A 407 38.76 18.81 7.26
N THR A 408 39.40 17.63 7.26
CA THR A 408 40.87 17.50 7.22
C THR A 408 41.43 18.01 5.90
N VAL A 409 40.84 17.62 4.76
CA VAL A 409 41.22 18.10 3.43
C VAL A 409 41.08 19.60 3.34
N LEU A 410 39.95 20.14 3.79
CA LEU A 410 39.67 21.57 3.77
C LEU A 410 40.64 22.36 4.65
N LEU A 411 40.87 21.91 5.89
CA LEU A 411 41.75 22.60 6.82
C LEU A 411 43.20 22.57 6.33
N SER A 412 43.63 21.45 5.75
CA SER A 412 44.95 21.33 5.10
C SER A 412 45.11 22.31 3.94
N ALA A 413 44.07 22.48 3.12
CA ALA A 413 44.09 23.42 2.00
C ALA A 413 44.09 24.89 2.46
N ILE A 414 43.31 25.23 3.49
CA ILE A 414 43.23 26.61 4.03
C ILE A 414 44.54 27.02 4.70
N LEU A 415 45.14 26.12 5.49
CA LEU A 415 46.42 26.37 6.17
C LEU A 415 47.61 26.32 5.20
N GLY A 416 47.38 25.89 3.95
CA GLY A 416 48.41 25.82 2.91
C GLY A 416 49.46 24.73 3.15
N PHE A 417 49.17 23.71 3.95
CA PHE A 417 50.12 22.63 4.22
C PHE A 417 50.47 21.82 2.97
N VAL A 418 49.47 21.58 2.12
CA VAL A 418 49.59 20.77 0.91
C VAL A 418 48.69 21.38 -0.19
N PRO A 419 49.11 21.38 -1.47
CA PRO A 419 48.25 21.78 -2.58
C PRO A 419 46.90 21.06 -2.56
N ILE A 420 45.83 21.79 -2.89
CA ILE A 420 44.46 21.28 -2.79
C ILE A 420 44.23 20.03 -3.65
N SER A 421 44.94 19.89 -4.77
CA SER A 421 44.87 18.72 -5.65
C SER A 421 45.33 17.44 -4.95
N ILE A 422 46.45 17.49 -4.22
CA ILE A 422 47.00 16.36 -3.48
C ILE A 422 46.12 16.07 -2.25
N ALA A 423 45.67 17.11 -1.53
CA ALA A 423 44.77 16.96 -0.40
C ALA A 423 43.43 16.32 -0.82
N ALA A 424 42.86 16.74 -1.96
CA ALA A 424 41.62 16.17 -2.49
C ALA A 424 41.79 14.70 -2.91
N LEU A 425 42.85 14.37 -3.65
CA LEU A 425 43.13 12.99 -4.10
C LEU A 425 43.32 12.03 -2.91
N THR A 426 44.07 12.46 -1.90
CA THR A 426 44.27 11.68 -0.67
C THR A 426 42.97 11.54 0.14
N GLY A 427 42.15 12.59 0.20
CA GLY A 427 40.81 12.53 0.79
C GLY A 427 39.88 11.54 0.09
N VAL A 428 39.84 11.54 -1.24
CA VAL A 428 39.05 10.57 -2.02
C VAL A 428 39.54 9.15 -1.79
N ALA A 429 40.86 8.92 -1.83
CA ALA A 429 41.44 7.62 -1.53
C ALA A 429 41.07 7.15 -0.10
N ALA A 430 41.13 8.04 0.89
CA ALA A 430 40.73 7.75 2.25
C ALA A 430 39.22 7.43 2.38
N MET A 431 38.36 8.09 1.59
CA MET A 431 36.92 7.78 1.55
C MET A 431 36.64 6.40 0.96
N VAL A 432 37.38 6.00 -0.08
CA VAL A 432 37.25 4.66 -0.70
C VAL A 432 37.78 3.58 0.25
N VAL A 433 38.95 3.79 0.87
CA VAL A 433 39.53 2.84 1.85
C VAL A 433 38.66 2.75 3.12
N GLY A 434 38.09 3.86 3.58
CA GLY A 434 37.10 3.87 4.68
C GLY A 434 35.75 3.25 4.29
N GLY A 435 35.57 2.91 3.02
CA GLY A 435 34.33 2.38 2.44
C GLY A 435 33.15 3.33 2.59
N CYS A 436 33.42 4.65 2.69
CA CYS A 436 32.40 5.68 2.61
C CYS A 436 31.79 5.73 1.20
N LEU A 437 32.60 5.43 0.19
CA LEU A 437 32.26 5.42 -1.24
C LEU A 437 32.79 4.13 -1.87
N THR A 438 32.04 3.48 -2.76
CA THR A 438 32.55 2.37 -3.58
C THR A 438 33.39 2.89 -4.75
N MET A 439 34.21 2.02 -5.35
CA MET A 439 35.01 2.42 -6.52
C MET A 439 34.10 2.81 -7.71
N GLU A 440 32.98 2.12 -7.88
CA GLU A 440 31.99 2.40 -8.93
C GLU A 440 31.31 3.75 -8.72
N GLU A 441 30.86 4.06 -7.49
CA GLU A 441 30.29 5.36 -7.13
C GLU A 441 31.30 6.50 -7.35
N ALA A 442 32.59 6.25 -7.05
CA ALA A 442 33.67 7.20 -7.30
C ALA A 442 33.85 7.51 -8.79
N TYR A 443 33.82 6.50 -9.65
CA TYR A 443 33.90 6.69 -11.11
C TYR A 443 32.67 7.41 -11.67
N HIS A 444 31.47 7.08 -11.19
CA HIS A 444 30.24 7.75 -11.60
C HIS A 444 30.20 9.24 -11.21
N SER A 445 30.89 9.60 -10.13
CA SER A 445 31.00 10.99 -9.66
C SER A 445 31.94 11.86 -10.52
N ILE A 446 32.65 11.29 -11.48
CA ILE A 446 33.58 12.04 -12.35
C ILE A 446 32.81 12.75 -13.47
N GLU A 447 32.84 14.09 -13.46
CA GLU A 447 32.30 14.90 -14.55
C GLU A 447 33.25 14.91 -15.76
N TRP A 448 33.20 13.86 -16.59
CA TRP A 448 34.02 13.73 -17.78
C TRP A 448 33.95 14.95 -18.72
N LYS A 449 32.77 15.58 -18.81
CA LYS A 449 32.56 16.80 -19.60
C LYS A 449 33.50 17.94 -19.17
N VAL A 450 33.71 18.14 -17.87
CA VAL A 450 34.60 19.19 -17.34
C VAL A 450 36.06 18.87 -17.65
N ILE A 451 36.46 17.61 -17.51
CA ILE A 451 37.83 17.17 -17.82
C ILE A 451 38.16 17.43 -19.30
N PHE A 452 37.29 16.98 -20.22
CA PHE A 452 37.47 17.22 -21.64
C PHE A 452 37.43 18.71 -22.01
N LEU A 453 36.57 19.49 -21.35
CA LEU A 453 36.51 20.94 -21.55
C LEU A 453 37.83 21.62 -21.15
N ILE A 454 38.36 21.33 -19.95
CA ILE A 454 39.62 21.91 -19.48
C ILE A 454 40.78 21.49 -20.40
N ALA A 455 40.84 20.21 -20.76
CA ALA A 455 41.86 19.68 -21.67
C ALA A 455 41.81 20.36 -23.06
N GLY A 456 40.62 20.65 -23.59
CA GLY A 456 40.44 21.36 -24.86
C GLY A 456 40.72 22.86 -24.78
N MET A 457 40.46 23.49 -23.63
CA MET A 457 40.67 24.93 -23.44
C MET A 457 42.12 25.29 -23.15
N LEU A 458 42.93 24.37 -22.59
CA LEU A 458 44.35 24.60 -22.32
C LEU A 458 45.14 25.00 -23.59
N PRO A 459 45.06 24.28 -24.73
CA PRO A 459 45.67 24.71 -25.99
C PRO A 459 45.17 26.06 -26.49
N LEU A 460 43.89 26.37 -26.30
CA LEU A 460 43.32 27.65 -26.72
C LEU A 460 43.87 28.81 -25.89
N GLY A 461 43.98 28.64 -24.57
CA GLY A 461 44.63 29.60 -23.69
C GLY A 461 46.09 29.85 -24.10
N MET A 462 46.85 28.79 -24.36
CA MET A 462 48.23 28.89 -24.86
C MET A 462 48.30 29.59 -26.23
N ALA A 463 47.34 29.36 -27.12
CA ALA A 463 47.29 30.05 -28.41
C ALA A 463 47.01 31.55 -28.26
N ILE A 464 46.11 31.95 -27.35
CA ILE A 464 45.82 33.36 -27.05
C ILE A 464 47.05 34.07 -26.45
N GLU A 465 47.80 33.38 -25.60
CA GLU A 465 49.07 33.87 -25.06
C GLU A 465 50.13 34.01 -26.16
N ASN A 466 50.36 32.95 -26.95
CA ASN A 466 51.40 32.95 -27.99
C ASN A 466 51.10 33.90 -29.17
N THR A 467 49.82 34.18 -29.46
CA THR A 467 49.43 35.14 -30.51
C THR A 467 49.53 36.60 -30.06
N GLY A 468 49.80 36.85 -28.76
CA GLY A 468 49.83 38.20 -28.19
C GLY A 468 48.43 38.78 -27.92
N ALA A 469 47.36 38.03 -28.18
CA ALA A 469 45.99 38.47 -27.94
C ALA A 469 45.73 38.71 -26.44
N ALA A 470 46.36 37.92 -25.56
CA ALA A 470 46.31 38.15 -24.12
C ALA A 470 46.89 39.52 -23.75
N GLN A 471 48.08 39.86 -24.26
CA GLN A 471 48.74 41.15 -24.02
C GLN A 471 47.95 42.33 -24.60
N MET A 472 47.30 42.15 -25.75
CA MET A 472 46.39 43.17 -26.31
C MET A 472 45.20 43.43 -25.38
N GLY A 473 44.59 42.36 -24.84
CA GLY A 473 43.49 42.46 -23.89
C GLY A 473 43.90 43.13 -22.58
N ALA A 474 45.04 42.72 -22.01
CA ALA A 474 45.60 43.32 -20.80
C ALA A 474 45.94 44.81 -21.01
N ALA A 475 46.58 45.15 -22.12
CA ALA A 475 46.90 46.54 -22.46
C ALA A 475 45.65 47.41 -22.67
N ALA A 476 44.58 46.86 -23.26
CA ALA A 476 43.31 47.57 -23.41
C ALA A 476 42.66 47.87 -22.04
N LEU A 477 42.66 46.91 -21.12
CA LEU A 477 42.14 47.09 -19.76
C LEU A 477 42.96 48.13 -18.99
N ILE A 478 44.29 48.06 -19.08
CA ILE A 478 45.20 49.03 -18.45
C ILE A 478 45.03 50.42 -19.10
N GLY A 479 44.83 50.50 -20.42
CA GLY A 479 44.62 51.77 -21.11
C GLY A 479 43.31 52.47 -20.74
N MET A 480 42.25 51.72 -20.39
CA MET A 480 40.96 52.29 -19.99
C MET A 480 40.95 52.77 -18.53
N VAL A 481 41.69 52.09 -17.63
CA VAL A 481 41.50 52.23 -16.18
C VAL A 481 42.81 52.39 -15.39
N GLY A 482 43.96 52.30 -16.05
CA GLY A 482 45.29 52.31 -15.42
C GLY A 482 45.61 53.58 -14.63
N ASP A 483 45.14 54.74 -15.10
CA ASP A 483 45.37 56.03 -14.43
C ASP A 483 44.61 56.15 -13.08
N LEU A 484 43.57 55.35 -12.88
CA LEU A 484 42.79 55.29 -11.64
C LEU A 484 43.46 54.41 -10.57
N GLY A 485 44.56 53.74 -10.92
CA GLY A 485 45.40 52.96 -10.02
C GLY A 485 45.07 51.46 -9.96
N PRO A 486 45.93 50.65 -9.30
CA PRO A 486 45.90 49.18 -9.41
C PRO A 486 44.60 48.52 -8.93
N ARG A 487 43.91 49.13 -7.96
CA ARG A 487 42.64 48.59 -7.43
C ARG A 487 41.53 48.59 -8.48
N TRP A 488 41.51 49.60 -9.35
CA TRP A 488 40.50 49.70 -10.40
C TRP A 488 40.78 48.75 -11.56
N VAL A 489 42.06 48.48 -11.87
CA VAL A 489 42.43 47.44 -12.85
C VAL A 489 41.92 46.07 -12.40
N VAL A 490 42.13 45.71 -11.14
CA VAL A 490 41.61 44.45 -10.57
C VAL A 490 40.08 44.44 -10.54
N ALA A 491 39.42 45.55 -10.21
CA ALA A 491 37.97 45.65 -10.20
C ALA A 491 37.37 45.47 -11.61
N THR A 492 38.00 46.06 -12.63
CA THR A 492 37.57 45.92 -14.03
C THR A 492 37.83 44.51 -14.55
N LEU A 493 38.98 43.91 -14.25
CA LEU A 493 39.26 42.51 -14.57
C LEU A 493 38.21 41.57 -13.93
N PHE A 494 37.88 41.81 -12.66
CA PHE A 494 36.83 41.08 -11.97
C PHE A 494 35.47 41.27 -12.64
N ALA A 495 35.08 42.51 -12.99
CA ALA A 495 33.81 42.79 -13.67
C ALA A 495 33.72 42.11 -15.04
N VAL A 496 34.78 42.16 -15.85
CA VAL A 496 34.85 41.49 -17.15
C VAL A 496 34.75 39.97 -16.98
N THR A 497 35.42 39.41 -15.97
CA THR A 497 35.34 37.99 -15.65
C THR A 497 33.92 37.61 -15.22
N VAL A 498 33.27 38.37 -14.33
CA VAL A 498 31.89 38.11 -13.91
C VAL A 498 30.91 38.17 -15.09
N LEU A 499 31.05 39.15 -15.99
CA LEU A 499 30.24 39.21 -17.20
C LEU A 499 30.50 38.02 -18.12
N GLY A 500 31.77 37.61 -18.25
CA GLY A 500 32.16 36.43 -19.03
C GLY A 500 31.53 35.13 -18.51
N THR A 501 31.37 34.98 -17.19
CA THR A 501 30.76 33.77 -16.60
C THR A 501 29.30 33.56 -17.00
N GLN A 502 28.61 34.60 -17.49
CA GLN A 502 27.24 34.50 -17.98
C GLN A 502 27.15 33.79 -19.35
N VAL A 503 28.24 33.80 -20.12
CA VAL A 503 28.26 33.28 -21.50
C VAL A 503 29.13 32.02 -21.61
N ILE A 504 30.19 31.96 -20.80
CA ILE A 504 31.21 30.91 -20.85
C ILE A 504 31.21 30.15 -19.51
N PRO A 505 31.24 28.80 -19.52
CA PRO A 505 31.41 28.03 -18.29
C PRO A 505 32.61 28.50 -17.47
N THR A 506 32.43 28.58 -16.14
CA THR A 506 33.44 29.15 -15.21
C THR A 506 34.83 28.53 -15.37
N ALA A 507 34.90 27.20 -15.56
CA ALA A 507 36.16 26.49 -15.78
C ALA A 507 36.90 26.93 -17.06
N ALA A 508 36.18 27.18 -18.15
CA ALA A 508 36.78 27.65 -19.41
C ALA A 508 37.21 29.12 -19.31
N LEU A 509 36.43 29.95 -18.63
CA LEU A 509 36.76 31.36 -18.45
C LEU A 509 38.04 31.57 -17.64
N VAL A 510 38.27 30.75 -16.61
CA VAL A 510 39.52 30.81 -15.82
C VAL A 510 40.75 30.57 -16.70
N VAL A 511 40.70 29.59 -17.59
CA VAL A 511 41.81 29.27 -18.52
C VAL A 511 42.05 30.40 -19.52
N LEU A 512 41.00 31.08 -19.97
CA LEU A 512 41.09 32.20 -20.92
C LEU A 512 41.55 33.51 -20.29
N MET A 513 41.11 33.81 -19.06
CA MET A 513 41.42 35.05 -18.37
C MET A 513 42.75 34.99 -17.60
N ALA A 514 43.24 33.80 -17.25
CA ALA A 514 44.49 33.66 -16.49
C ALA A 514 45.71 34.30 -17.20
N PRO A 515 45.95 34.10 -18.51
CA PRO A 515 47.06 34.77 -19.21
C PRO A 515 46.89 36.29 -19.37
N VAL A 516 45.66 36.81 -19.25
CA VAL A 516 45.38 38.26 -19.30
C VAL A 516 45.59 38.90 -17.92
N ALA A 517 45.39 38.11 -16.85
CA ALA A 517 45.53 38.53 -15.47
C ALA A 517 46.99 38.48 -14.98
N LEU A 518 47.76 37.51 -15.46
CA LEU A 518 49.21 37.36 -15.24
C LEU A 518 49.99 38.37 -16.12
#